data_AF-A0A962FSI8-F1
#
_entry.id   AF-A0A962FSI8-F1
#
_cell.length_a   1.000
_cell.length_b   1.000
_cell.length_c   1.000
_cell.angle_alpha   90.00
_cell.angle_beta   90.00
_cell.angle_gamma   90.00
#
_symmetry.space_group_name_H-M   'P 1'
#
loop_
_entity.id
_entity.type
_entity.pdbx_description
1 polymer ?
#
loop_
_entity_poly.entity_id
_entity_poly.type
_entity_poly.pdbx_seq_one_letter_code
_entity_poly.pdbx_strand_id
1 'polypeptide(L)'
;MSHEILTSDQKAAADRLTIESGVSGRAMMEKAAAAVVEKIETHFPYTESVHVLCGPGNNGGDGFVIARMLREKGWHVRVSSLVDSAALEGEASAAAGEWSGPVARFEDTTPDPEELAVDAVFGTGFHGALPEAAAALFDRIRETGQEVLAVDIPSGVNGNDGTADPHTLHAALTVTFFRK
;
A
#
# COMPACT_ATOMS: atom_id res chain seq x y z
N MET A 1 24.12 -3.78 13.98
CA MET A 1 22.81 -3.94 14.65
C MET A 1 22.19 -5.22 14.13
N SER A 2 21.65 -6.08 15.00
CA SER A 2 20.84 -7.21 14.54
C SER A 2 19.59 -6.67 13.85
N HIS A 3 19.26 -7.24 12.69
CA HIS A 3 17.96 -7.01 12.08
C HIS A 3 16.92 -7.73 12.95
N GLU A 4 16.07 -6.97 13.61
CA GLU A 4 14.93 -7.51 14.36
C GLU A 4 13.76 -7.57 13.38
N ILE A 5 13.26 -8.78 13.14
CA ILE A 5 12.09 -9.04 12.31
C ILE A 5 10.97 -9.45 13.25
N LEU A 6 9.87 -8.72 13.22
CA LEU A 6 8.68 -9.03 14.00
C LEU A 6 7.79 -10.02 13.27
N THR A 7 7.10 -10.87 14.05
CA THR A 7 5.93 -11.60 13.54
C THR A 7 4.74 -10.64 13.36
N SER A 8 3.74 -11.06 12.59
CA SER A 8 2.52 -10.27 12.39
C SER A 8 1.83 -9.93 13.72
N ASP A 9 1.82 -10.87 14.67
CA ASP A 9 1.25 -10.67 16.01
C ASP A 9 2.04 -9.65 16.84
N GLN A 10 3.37 -9.71 16.78
CA GLN A 10 4.23 -8.75 17.48
C GLN A 10 4.04 -7.34 16.92
N LYS A 11 3.91 -7.21 15.60
CA LYS A 11 3.66 -5.93 14.95
C LYS A 11 2.29 -5.38 15.36
N ALA A 12 1.23 -6.19 15.28
CA ALA A 12 -0.10 -5.78 15.72
C ALA A 12 -0.12 -5.37 17.21
N ALA A 13 0.65 -6.05 18.07
CA ALA A 13 0.81 -5.66 19.46
C ALA A 13 1.55 -4.33 19.63
N ALA A 14 2.60 -4.08 18.84
CA ALA A 14 3.33 -2.82 18.85
C ALA A 14 2.45 -1.64 18.40
N ASP A 15 1.66 -1.82 17.35
CA ASP A 15 0.73 -0.80 16.87
C ASP A 15 -0.34 -0.47 17.92
N ARG A 16 -0.92 -1.50 18.54
CA ARG A 16 -1.89 -1.31 19.64
C ARG A 16 -1.29 -0.55 20.83
N LEU A 17 -0.10 -0.95 21.29
CA LEU A 17 0.59 -0.28 22.40
C LEU A 17 0.93 1.18 22.06
N THR A 18 1.23 1.48 20.80
CA THR A 18 1.48 2.85 20.33
C THR A 18 0.21 3.69 20.42
N ILE A 19 -0.94 3.14 20.01
CA ILE A 19 -2.24 3.80 20.16
C ILE A 19 -2.60 4.02 21.64
N GLU A 20 -2.43 3.00 22.48
CA GLU A 20 -2.65 3.09 23.93
C GLU A 20 -1.74 4.12 24.61
N SER A 21 -0.56 4.40 24.04
CA SER A 21 0.35 5.46 24.51
C SER A 21 -0.08 6.89 24.13
N GLY A 22 -1.15 7.04 23.34
CA GLY A 22 -1.75 8.33 22.99
C GLY A 22 -1.42 8.83 21.57
N VAL A 23 -0.74 8.05 20.74
CA VAL A 23 -0.53 8.38 19.31
C VAL A 23 -1.76 7.92 18.52
N SER A 24 -2.39 8.80 17.74
CA SER A 24 -3.56 8.41 16.95
C SER A 24 -3.17 7.49 15.78
N GLY A 25 -4.08 6.58 15.39
CA GLY A 25 -3.92 5.74 14.20
C GLY A 25 -3.65 6.57 12.94
N ARG A 26 -4.42 7.65 12.76
CA ARG A 26 -4.16 8.67 11.74
C ARG A 26 -2.71 9.18 11.73
N ALA A 27 -2.15 9.55 12.89
CA ALA A 27 -0.78 10.07 12.95
C ALA A 27 0.27 9.01 12.59
N MET A 28 0.00 7.74 12.89
CA MET A 28 0.85 6.62 12.45
C MET A 28 0.78 6.44 10.94
N MET A 29 -0.42 6.45 10.36
CA MET A 29 -0.67 6.33 8.91
C MET A 29 0.00 7.47 8.12
N GLU A 30 -0.16 8.72 8.56
CA GLU A 30 0.51 9.89 7.97
C GLU A 30 2.04 9.75 7.97
N LYS A 31 2.60 9.20 9.06
CA LYS A 31 4.04 8.98 9.19
C LYS A 31 4.53 7.85 8.28
N ALA A 32 3.77 6.76 8.17
CA ALA A 32 4.09 5.64 7.27
C ALA A 32 4.06 6.10 5.82
N ALA A 33 2.98 6.76 5.41
CA ALA A 33 2.83 7.34 4.07
C ALA A 33 3.95 8.32 3.73
N ALA A 34 4.30 9.24 4.64
CA ALA A 34 5.39 10.18 4.41
C ALA A 34 6.74 9.47 4.17
N ALA A 35 7.02 8.38 4.88
CA ALA A 35 8.22 7.57 4.65
C ALA A 35 8.19 6.88 3.28
N VAL A 36 7.03 6.37 2.83
CA VAL A 36 6.89 5.80 1.48
C VAL A 36 7.11 6.86 0.42
N VAL A 37 6.49 8.04 0.56
CA VAL A 37 6.65 9.15 -0.39
C VAL A 37 8.10 9.56 -0.53
N GLU A 38 8.84 9.69 0.57
CA GLU A 38 10.28 9.95 0.55
C GLU A 38 11.04 8.87 -0.25
N LYS A 39 10.67 7.60 -0.08
CA LYS A 39 11.30 6.50 -0.83
C LYS A 39 10.93 6.50 -2.30
N ILE A 40 9.70 6.85 -2.65
CA ILE A 40 9.27 7.04 -4.03
C ILE A 40 10.13 8.13 -4.70
N GLU A 41 10.20 9.31 -4.10
CA GLU A 41 10.96 10.45 -4.65
C GLU A 41 12.46 10.16 -4.80
N THR A 42 13.03 9.32 -3.93
CA THR A 42 14.48 9.02 -3.93
C THR A 42 14.87 7.84 -4.81
N HIS A 43 14.02 6.83 -4.95
CA HIS A 43 14.36 5.59 -5.68
C HIS A 43 13.81 5.56 -7.10
N PHE A 44 12.77 6.35 -7.39
CA PHE A 44 12.13 6.41 -8.70
C PHE A 44 12.13 7.83 -9.29
N PRO A 45 13.29 8.51 -9.38
CA PRO A 45 13.36 9.91 -9.81
C PRO A 45 13.11 10.13 -11.30
N TYR A 46 12.90 9.07 -12.08
CA TYR A 46 12.70 9.11 -13.52
C TYR A 46 11.22 9.19 -13.93
N THR A 47 10.29 9.09 -12.98
CA THR A 47 8.85 9.24 -13.22
C THR A 47 8.24 10.19 -12.19
N GLU A 48 7.20 10.92 -12.61
CA GLU A 48 6.33 11.70 -11.73
C GLU A 48 4.87 11.18 -11.83
N SER A 49 4.69 9.94 -12.32
CA SER A 49 3.40 9.28 -12.48
C SER A 49 3.32 8.01 -11.64
N VAL A 50 2.29 7.92 -10.81
CA VAL A 50 2.06 6.77 -9.93
C VAL A 50 0.63 6.25 -10.06
N HIS A 51 0.51 4.94 -9.90
CA HIS A 51 -0.76 4.25 -9.78
C HIS A 51 -0.83 3.54 -8.43
N VAL A 52 -1.63 4.10 -7.51
CA VAL A 52 -1.77 3.58 -6.15
C VAL A 52 -2.91 2.58 -6.08
N LEU A 53 -2.60 1.36 -5.60
CA LEU A 53 -3.51 0.24 -5.48
C LEU A 53 -3.92 0.08 -4.01
N CYS A 54 -5.13 0.50 -3.65
CA CYS A 54 -5.60 0.50 -2.28
C CYS A 54 -6.43 -0.76 -1.97
N GLY A 55 -6.13 -1.39 -0.83
CA GLY A 55 -6.96 -2.46 -0.28
C GLY A 55 -8.01 -1.98 0.72
N PRO A 56 -8.74 -2.91 1.35
CA PRO A 56 -9.88 -2.58 2.23
C PRO A 56 -9.49 -2.17 3.66
N GLY A 57 -8.23 -2.36 4.05
CA GLY A 57 -7.75 -2.16 5.42
C GLY A 57 -6.79 -0.98 5.57
N ASN A 58 -6.07 -0.93 6.70
CA ASN A 58 -5.14 0.15 7.02
C ASN A 58 -4.03 0.33 5.97
N ASN A 59 -3.55 -0.74 5.34
CA ASN A 59 -2.58 -0.64 4.24
C ASN A 59 -3.15 0.15 3.05
N GLY A 60 -4.44 -0.05 2.74
CA GLY A 60 -5.14 0.76 1.74
C GLY A 60 -5.31 2.21 2.19
N GLY A 61 -5.54 2.43 3.49
CA GLY A 61 -5.50 3.76 4.10
C GLY A 61 -4.15 4.46 3.89
N ASP A 62 -3.02 3.78 4.14
CA ASP A 62 -1.68 4.28 3.84
C ASP A 62 -1.58 4.65 2.35
N GLY A 63 -2.11 3.80 1.45
CA GLY A 63 -2.22 4.08 0.01
C GLY A 63 -2.93 5.39 -0.31
N PHE A 64 -4.12 5.64 0.27
CA PHE A 64 -4.84 6.90 0.05
C PHE A 64 -4.06 8.11 0.57
N VAL A 65 -3.37 8.00 1.70
CA VAL A 65 -2.53 9.09 2.23
C VAL A 65 -1.32 9.33 1.33
N ILE A 66 -0.67 8.28 0.83
CA ILE A 66 0.41 8.37 -0.17
C ILE A 66 -0.07 9.09 -1.42
N ALA A 67 -1.23 8.69 -1.95
CA ALA A 67 -1.84 9.30 -3.12
C ALA A 67 -2.09 10.80 -2.93
N ARG A 68 -2.67 11.18 -1.79
CA ARG A 68 -2.90 12.59 -1.41
C ARG A 68 -1.58 13.38 -1.38
N MET A 69 -0.57 12.88 -0.66
CA MET A 69 0.72 13.56 -0.51
C MET A 69 1.45 13.75 -1.85
N LEU A 70 1.45 12.73 -2.71
CA LEU A 70 2.07 12.83 -4.04
C LEU A 70 1.33 13.84 -4.92
N ARG A 71 -0.01 13.85 -4.86
CA ARG A 71 -0.82 14.85 -5.58
C ARG A 71 -0.51 16.27 -5.12
N GLU A 72 -0.39 16.50 -3.81
CA GLU A 72 -0.01 17.80 -3.23
C GLU A 72 1.39 18.26 -3.69
N LYS A 73 2.28 17.30 -3.99
CA LYS A 73 3.62 17.53 -4.54
C LYS A 73 3.65 17.73 -6.06
N GLY A 74 2.51 17.62 -6.74
CA GLY A 74 2.39 17.85 -8.19
C GLY A 74 2.49 16.60 -9.07
N TRP A 75 2.53 15.40 -8.48
CA TRP A 75 2.60 14.15 -9.25
C TRP A 75 1.29 13.87 -10.00
N HIS A 76 1.41 13.16 -11.12
CA HIS A 76 0.27 12.50 -11.73
C HIS A 76 -0.07 11.24 -10.92
N VAL A 77 -1.25 11.22 -10.31
CA VAL A 77 -1.66 10.13 -9.41
C VAL A 77 -2.96 9.52 -9.92
N ARG A 78 -2.94 8.21 -10.16
CA ARG A 78 -4.14 7.38 -10.32
C ARG A 78 -4.34 6.55 -9.06
N VAL A 79 -5.59 6.34 -8.69
CA VAL A 79 -5.95 5.48 -7.55
C VAL A 79 -6.95 4.45 -8.02
N SER A 80 -6.66 3.19 -7.72
CA SER A 80 -7.63 2.10 -7.81
C SER A 80 -7.85 1.50 -6.43
N SER A 81 -9.06 1.01 -6.17
CA SER A 81 -9.42 0.36 -4.91
C SER A 81 -10.01 -1.02 -5.17
N LEU A 82 -9.63 -1.99 -4.33
CA LEU A 82 -10.14 -3.36 -4.38
C LEU A 82 -11.62 -3.43 -3.98
N VAL A 83 -12.04 -2.56 -3.08
CA VAL A 83 -13.43 -2.42 -2.64
C VAL A 83 -13.94 -1.01 -2.96
N ASP A 84 -15.26 -0.84 -2.96
CA ASP A 84 -15.85 0.50 -3.02
C ASP A 84 -15.34 1.34 -1.83
N SER A 85 -14.94 2.59 -2.07
CA SER A 85 -14.46 3.47 -1.00
C SER A 85 -15.54 3.72 0.05
N ALA A 86 -16.82 3.63 -0.32
CA ALA A 86 -17.95 3.71 0.60
C ALA A 86 -18.06 2.49 1.55
N ALA A 87 -17.40 1.37 1.22
CA ALA A 87 -17.35 0.18 2.08
C ALA A 87 -16.13 0.17 3.02
N LEU A 88 -15.25 1.16 2.94
CA LEU A 88 -14.13 1.31 3.86
C LEU A 88 -14.62 1.76 5.24
N GLU A 89 -13.95 1.27 6.27
CA GLU A 89 -14.23 1.60 7.67
C GLU A 89 -12.99 2.17 8.37
N GLY A 90 -13.20 2.80 9.52
CA GLY A 90 -12.13 3.32 10.38
C GLY A 90 -11.21 4.31 9.68
N GLU A 91 -9.90 4.20 9.94
CA GLU A 91 -8.88 5.11 9.42
C GLU A 91 -8.75 5.04 7.88
N ALA A 92 -8.97 3.88 7.27
CA ALA A 92 -8.94 3.75 5.81
C ALA A 92 -10.07 4.54 5.15
N SER A 93 -11.26 4.56 5.75
CA SER A 93 -12.39 5.39 5.30
C SER A 93 -12.07 6.88 5.41
N ALA A 94 -11.48 7.30 6.53
CA ALA A 94 -11.09 8.68 6.75
C ALA A 94 -10.02 9.14 5.72
N ALA A 95 -9.01 8.31 5.47
CA ALA A 95 -7.98 8.57 4.46
C ALA A 95 -8.55 8.64 3.04
N ALA A 96 -9.46 7.71 2.68
CA ALA A 96 -10.14 7.74 1.39
C ALA A 96 -11.01 9.00 1.22
N GLY A 97 -11.66 9.47 2.29
CA GLY A 97 -12.45 10.71 2.28
C GLY A 97 -11.62 11.99 2.08
N GLU A 98 -10.31 11.94 2.30
CA GLU A 98 -9.38 13.06 2.05
C GLU A 98 -8.81 13.05 0.62
N TRP A 99 -9.06 11.98 -0.15
CA TRP A 99 -8.72 11.92 -1.55
C TRP A 99 -9.76 12.65 -2.41
N SER A 100 -9.32 13.63 -3.20
CA SER A 100 -10.20 14.44 -4.05
C SER A 100 -10.28 13.99 -5.51
N GLY A 101 -9.47 12.98 -5.89
CA GLY A 101 -9.45 12.44 -7.25
C GLY A 101 -10.45 11.29 -7.47
N PRO A 102 -10.58 10.82 -8.72
CA PRO A 102 -11.35 9.62 -8.99
C PRO A 102 -10.68 8.39 -8.35
N VAL A 103 -11.50 7.39 -8.03
CA VAL A 103 -11.07 6.06 -7.58
C VAL A 103 -11.67 5.04 -8.52
N ALA A 104 -10.82 4.33 -9.27
CA ALA A 104 -11.26 3.26 -10.15
C ALA A 104 -11.40 1.95 -9.37
N ARG A 105 -12.26 1.04 -9.83
CA ARG A 105 -12.28 -0.33 -9.33
C ARG A 105 -11.13 -1.13 -9.96
N PHE A 106 -10.62 -2.14 -9.26
CA PHE A 106 -9.56 -3.00 -9.80
C PHE A 106 -9.95 -3.69 -11.11
N GLU A 107 -11.22 -4.08 -11.23
CA GLU A 107 -11.78 -4.73 -12.42
C GLU A 107 -11.78 -3.80 -13.64
N ASP A 108 -11.95 -2.49 -13.43
CA ASP A 108 -12.00 -1.47 -14.48
C ASP A 108 -10.63 -0.84 -14.77
N THR A 109 -9.59 -1.34 -14.11
CA THR A 109 -8.26 -0.75 -14.13
C THR A 109 -7.38 -1.36 -15.21
N THR A 110 -6.93 -0.50 -16.12
CA THR A 110 -5.86 -0.80 -17.10
C THR A 110 -4.53 -0.29 -16.55
N PRO A 111 -3.51 -1.15 -16.40
CA PRO A 111 -2.18 -0.69 -15.99
C PRO A 111 -1.47 0.10 -17.09
N ASP A 112 -0.59 1.00 -16.70
CA ASP A 112 0.24 1.80 -17.59
C ASP A 112 1.73 1.52 -17.30
N PRO A 113 2.53 1.02 -18.26
CA PRO A 113 3.94 0.70 -18.04
C PRO A 113 4.82 1.89 -17.68
N GLU A 114 4.38 3.12 -17.95
CA GLU A 114 5.14 4.34 -17.65
C GLU A 114 4.90 4.85 -16.21
N GLU A 115 3.96 4.24 -15.48
CA GLU A 115 3.64 4.57 -14.10
C GLU A 115 4.37 3.65 -13.11
N LEU A 116 4.72 4.19 -11.94
CA LEU A 116 5.11 3.37 -10.80
C LEU A 116 3.84 2.84 -10.12
N ALA A 117 3.70 1.52 -10.05
CA ALA A 117 2.66 0.89 -9.25
C ALA A 117 3.02 0.93 -7.77
N VAL A 118 2.11 1.43 -6.93
CA VAL A 118 2.24 1.40 -5.48
C VAL A 118 1.26 0.37 -4.93
N ASP A 119 1.77 -0.79 -4.57
CA ASP A 119 1.02 -1.87 -3.94
C ASP A 119 0.78 -1.54 -2.46
N ALA A 120 -0.43 -1.04 -2.18
CA ALA A 120 -0.94 -0.76 -0.85
C ALA A 120 -2.19 -1.63 -0.55
N VAL A 121 -2.26 -2.84 -1.11
CA VAL A 121 -3.46 -3.68 -1.03
C VAL A 121 -3.54 -4.39 0.33
N PHE A 122 -2.50 -5.14 0.69
CA PHE A 122 -2.47 -6.01 1.85
C PHE A 122 -1.15 -5.89 2.60
N GLY A 123 -1.23 -5.63 3.91
CA GLY A 123 -0.07 -5.60 4.79
C GLY A 123 0.22 -6.95 5.45
N THR A 124 1.07 -6.95 6.48
CA THR A 124 1.50 -8.14 7.25
C THR A 124 0.38 -8.98 7.88
N GLY A 125 -0.85 -8.45 7.97
CA GLY A 125 -2.02 -9.18 8.51
C GLY A 125 -2.74 -10.06 7.48
N PHE A 126 -2.29 -10.07 6.22
CA PHE A 126 -2.90 -10.88 5.18
C PHE A 126 -2.50 -12.36 5.26
N HIS A 127 -3.48 -13.22 5.04
CA HIS A 127 -3.32 -14.67 4.98
C HIS A 127 -4.23 -15.25 3.89
N GLY A 128 -3.78 -16.35 3.28
CA GLY A 128 -4.56 -17.07 2.26
C GLY A 128 -4.24 -16.63 0.84
N ALA A 129 -5.24 -16.73 -0.04
CA ALA A 129 -5.11 -16.44 -1.46
C ALA A 129 -5.58 -15.03 -1.79
N LEU A 130 -4.94 -14.39 -2.78
CA LEU A 130 -5.36 -13.08 -3.26
C LEU A 130 -6.80 -13.15 -3.80
N PRO A 131 -7.67 -12.17 -3.51
CA PRO A 131 -8.97 -12.07 -4.15
C PRO A 131 -8.83 -11.98 -5.66
N GLU A 132 -9.77 -12.56 -6.41
CA GLU A 132 -9.71 -12.65 -7.88
C GLU A 132 -9.45 -11.30 -8.56
N ALA A 133 -10.12 -10.23 -8.11
CA ALA A 133 -9.91 -8.89 -8.66
C ALA A 133 -8.48 -8.35 -8.45
N ALA A 134 -7.86 -8.66 -7.30
CA ALA A 134 -6.47 -8.31 -7.02
C ALA A 134 -5.50 -9.14 -7.86
N ALA A 135 -5.68 -10.47 -7.86
CA ALA A 135 -4.86 -11.39 -8.66
C ALA A 135 -4.89 -11.02 -10.16
N ALA A 136 -6.08 -10.76 -10.72
CA ALA A 136 -6.24 -10.41 -12.12
C ALA A 136 -5.59 -9.07 -12.48
N LEU A 137 -5.65 -8.06 -11.60
CA LEU A 137 -4.96 -6.79 -11.83
C LEU A 137 -3.44 -6.96 -11.70
N PHE A 138 -2.97 -7.71 -10.72
CA PHE A 138 -1.55 -7.97 -10.50
C PHE A 138 -0.92 -8.73 -11.68
N ASP A 139 -1.62 -9.71 -12.25
CA ASP A 139 -1.15 -10.38 -13.46
C ASP A 139 -1.01 -9.41 -14.64
N ARG A 140 -2.02 -8.55 -14.87
CA ARG A 140 -1.91 -7.51 -15.91
C ARG A 140 -0.76 -6.54 -15.65
N ILE A 141 -0.53 -6.17 -14.39
CA ILE A 141 0.58 -5.30 -13.99
C ILE A 141 1.93 -5.97 -14.29
N ARG A 142 2.05 -7.25 -13.96
CA ARG A 142 3.25 -8.06 -14.21
C ARG A 142 3.54 -8.16 -15.71
N GLU A 143 2.51 -8.31 -16.54
CA GLU A 143 2.64 -8.40 -18.00
C GLU A 143 3.15 -7.10 -18.64
N THR A 144 2.87 -5.93 -18.07
CA THR A 144 3.41 -4.67 -18.59
C THR A 144 4.88 -4.45 -18.22
N GLY A 145 5.39 -5.14 -17.20
CA GLY A 145 6.74 -4.95 -16.69
C GLY A 145 6.95 -3.65 -15.92
N GLN A 146 5.86 -2.98 -15.51
CA GLN A 146 5.94 -1.75 -14.72
C GLN A 146 6.64 -1.99 -13.37
N GLU A 147 7.33 -0.97 -12.88
CA GLU A 147 7.97 -1.07 -11.57
C GLU A 147 6.93 -1.00 -10.45
N VAL A 148 7.22 -1.73 -9.37
CA VAL A 148 6.31 -1.87 -8.24
C VAL A 148 7.05 -1.50 -6.96
N LEU A 149 6.45 -0.61 -6.17
CA LEU A 149 6.78 -0.42 -4.76
C LEU A 149 5.69 -1.05 -3.90
N ALA A 150 6.07 -1.87 -2.92
CA ALA A 150 5.16 -2.42 -1.93
C ALA A 150 5.19 -1.64 -0.62
N VAL A 151 4.00 -1.37 -0.09
CA VAL A 151 3.77 -0.76 1.23
C VAL A 151 3.65 -1.88 2.25
N ASP A 152 4.49 -1.80 3.29
CA ASP A 152 4.62 -2.76 4.39
C ASP A 152 5.22 -4.12 3.99
N ILE A 153 4.53 -4.86 3.12
CA ILE A 153 4.92 -6.16 2.58
C ILE A 153 4.30 -6.30 1.18
N PRO A 154 4.91 -7.02 0.22
CA PRO A 154 4.24 -7.30 -1.05
C PRO A 154 2.93 -8.05 -0.83
N SER A 155 1.85 -7.54 -1.40
CA SER A 155 0.52 -8.11 -1.21
C SER A 155 0.46 -9.56 -1.72
N GLY A 156 -0.08 -10.44 -0.89
CA GLY A 156 -0.12 -11.88 -1.13
C GLY A 156 1.02 -12.66 -0.45
N VAL A 157 2.01 -11.98 0.16
CA VAL A 157 2.99 -12.62 1.04
C VAL A 157 2.41 -12.79 2.44
N ASN A 158 2.58 -13.99 3.00
CA ASN A 158 2.29 -14.28 4.40
C ASN A 158 3.42 -13.77 5.31
N GLY A 159 3.09 -12.80 6.16
CA GLY A 159 4.06 -12.15 7.05
C GLY A 159 4.71 -13.04 8.10
N ASN A 160 4.21 -14.26 8.34
CA ASN A 160 4.74 -15.17 9.36
C ASN A 160 5.72 -16.21 8.81
N ASP A 161 5.54 -16.68 7.57
CA ASP A 161 6.33 -17.77 6.99
C ASP A 161 6.96 -17.45 5.62
N GLY A 162 6.64 -16.29 5.04
CA GLY A 162 7.17 -15.83 3.76
C GLY A 162 6.63 -16.58 2.54
N THR A 163 5.64 -17.47 2.70
CA THR A 163 4.92 -18.04 1.56
C THR A 163 4.18 -16.94 0.81
N ALA A 164 4.08 -17.06 -0.52
CA ALA A 164 3.47 -16.03 -1.35
C ALA A 164 2.45 -16.64 -2.31
N ASP A 165 1.34 -15.92 -2.51
CA ASP A 165 0.39 -16.21 -3.57
C ASP A 165 1.09 -16.14 -4.95
N PRO A 166 0.78 -17.04 -5.91
CA PRO A 166 1.40 -17.02 -7.24
C PRO A 166 1.24 -15.69 -8.01
N HIS A 167 0.23 -14.90 -7.68
CA HIS A 167 -0.07 -13.61 -8.31
C HIS A 167 0.60 -12.43 -7.61
N THR A 168 1.30 -12.63 -6.49
CA THR A 168 2.06 -11.57 -5.80
C THR A 168 3.02 -10.86 -6.77
N LEU A 169 3.01 -9.53 -6.73
CA LEU A 169 3.90 -8.70 -7.54
C LEU A 169 5.33 -8.77 -7.03
N HIS A 170 6.30 -8.74 -7.95
CA HIS A 170 7.70 -8.59 -7.58
C HIS A 170 8.00 -7.10 -7.37
N ALA A 171 8.07 -6.67 -6.12
CA ALA A 171 8.39 -5.29 -5.78
C ALA A 171 9.89 -4.98 -5.99
N ALA A 172 10.18 -3.90 -6.71
CA ALA A 172 11.53 -3.35 -6.82
C ALA A 172 12.00 -2.74 -5.49
N LEU A 173 11.04 -2.22 -4.70
CA LEU A 173 11.27 -1.73 -3.34
C LEU A 173 10.09 -2.09 -2.44
N THR A 174 10.36 -2.53 -1.21
CA THR A 174 9.34 -2.66 -0.16
C THR A 174 9.69 -1.72 0.99
N VAL A 175 8.73 -0.92 1.43
CA VAL A 175 8.91 -0.02 2.58
C VAL A 175 8.11 -0.57 3.76
N THR A 176 8.81 -1.10 4.77
CA THR A 176 8.19 -1.68 5.97
C THR A 176 8.27 -0.75 7.17
N PHE A 177 7.33 -0.87 8.11
CA PHE A 177 7.18 0.03 9.26
C PHE A 177 7.24 -0.73 10.57
N PHE A 178 8.19 -0.39 11.42
CA PHE A 178 8.23 -0.91 12.77
C PHE A 178 8.96 0.02 13.75
N ARG A 179 10.12 0.54 13.38
CA ARG A 179 10.89 1.48 14.21
C ARG A 179 11.50 2.60 13.39
N LYS A 180 11.70 3.75 14.02
CA LYS A 180 12.63 4.78 13.54
C LYS A 180 14.05 4.41 13.96
#